data_AF-A0A3C0FA14-F1
#
_entry.id   AF-A0A3C0FA14-F1
#
_cell.length_a   1.000
_cell.length_b   1.000
_cell.length_c   1.000
_cell.angle_alpha   90.00
_cell.angle_beta   90.00
_cell.angle_gamma   90.00
#
_symmetry.space_group_name_H-M   'P 1'
#
loop_
_entity.id
_entity.type
_entity.pdbx_description
1 polymer ?
#
loop_
_entity_poly.entity_id
_entity_poly.type
_entity_poly.pdbx_seq_one_letter_code
_entity_poly.pdbx_strand_id
1 'polypeptide(L)'
;MELVKERYPGCIGEVVLGATAAQGGTRGHLLRVGGDAAMPFLRFEGVIPHRPLVAMEVVDRVPEWPPPLREALGPDLAPSAWARRCVEEWGADLVCLRLQSGDPELGDAAPGECAATGQGE
;
A
#
# COMPACT_ATOMS: atom_id res chain seq x y z
N MET A 1 4.51 -35.01 22.14
CA MET A 1 4.85 -33.63 22.53
C MET A 1 3.57 -32.82 22.40
N GLU A 2 3.12 -32.19 23.48
CA GLU A 2 1.89 -31.38 23.47
C GLU A 2 2.26 -29.93 23.16
N LEU A 3 1.56 -29.28 22.23
CA LEU A 3 1.77 -27.86 21.94
C LEU A 3 1.05 -27.02 22.99
N VAL A 4 1.80 -26.14 23.66
CA VAL A 4 1.22 -25.09 24.50
C VAL A 4 0.50 -24.08 23.60
N LYS A 5 -0.74 -23.75 23.94
CA LYS A 5 -1.57 -22.78 23.22
C LYS A 5 -2.02 -21.69 24.19
N GLU A 6 -1.77 -20.44 23.85
CA GLU A 6 -2.30 -19.30 24.59
C GLU A 6 -3.71 -18.95 24.11
N ARG A 7 -4.55 -18.39 25.00
CA ARG A 7 -5.89 -17.90 24.63
C ARG A 7 -5.94 -16.38 24.71
N TYR A 8 -6.06 -15.74 23.56
CA TYR A 8 -6.19 -14.29 23.46
C TYR A 8 -7.67 -13.87 23.57
N PRO A 9 -8.03 -12.95 24.48
CA PRO A 9 -9.43 -12.55 24.70
C PRO A 9 -10.00 -11.63 23.60
N GLY A 10 -9.19 -11.17 22.66
CA GLY A 10 -9.60 -10.27 21.59
C GLY A 10 -8.84 -10.51 20.29
N CYS A 11 -9.21 -9.75 19.26
CA CYS A 11 -8.56 -9.77 17.95
C CYS A 11 -8.28 -8.35 17.47
N ILE A 12 -7.36 -8.23 16.50
CA ILE A 12 -7.10 -6.98 15.78
C ILE A 12 -8.31 -6.66 14.90
N GLY A 13 -8.70 -5.38 14.84
CA GLY A 13 -9.77 -4.93 13.94
C GLY A 13 -9.46 -5.22 12.48
N GLU A 14 -10.47 -5.62 11.72
CA GLU A 14 -10.34 -5.83 10.27
C GLU A 14 -10.59 -4.50 9.53
N VAL A 15 -9.72 -4.18 8.57
CA VAL A 15 -9.85 -3.01 7.69
C VAL A 15 -9.96 -3.48 6.24
N VAL A 16 -10.94 -2.93 5.53
CA VAL A 16 -11.13 -3.16 4.09
C VAL A 16 -10.57 -1.97 3.31
N LEU A 17 -9.70 -2.25 2.34
CA LEU A 17 -9.06 -1.27 1.48
C LEU A 17 -9.63 -1.37 0.06
N GLY A 18 -10.02 -0.21 -0.47
CA GLY A 18 -10.62 -0.06 -1.81
C GLY A 18 -12.14 -0.17 -1.82
N ALA A 19 -12.72 0.12 -2.99
CA ALA A 19 -14.14 -0.04 -3.27
C ALA A 19 -14.32 -0.48 -4.73
N THR A 20 -15.15 -1.50 -4.94
CA THR A 20 -15.50 -2.00 -6.28
C THR A 20 -16.63 -1.19 -6.90
N ALA A 21 -16.92 -1.41 -8.19
CA ALA A 21 -18.05 -0.77 -8.89
C ALA A 21 -19.39 -0.98 -8.17
N ALA A 22 -19.61 -2.16 -7.58
CA ALA A 22 -20.82 -2.46 -6.80
C ALA A 22 -20.92 -1.65 -5.49
N GLN A 23 -19.81 -1.07 -5.03
CA GLN A 23 -19.71 -0.24 -3.81
C GLN A 23 -19.46 1.24 -4.14
N GLY A 24 -19.60 1.65 -5.41
CA GLY A 24 -19.38 3.02 -5.86
C GLY A 24 -17.92 3.43 -6.09
N GLY A 25 -16.99 2.47 -6.12
CA GLY A 25 -15.59 2.70 -6.44
C GLY A 25 -15.18 2.18 -7.83
N THR A 26 -13.89 2.28 -8.13
CA THR A 26 -13.33 1.88 -9.44
C THR A 26 -12.33 0.72 -9.35
N ARG A 27 -12.08 0.18 -8.16
CA ARG A 27 -11.10 -0.90 -7.97
C ARG A 27 -11.67 -2.24 -8.45
N GLY A 28 -10.82 -3.05 -9.10
CA GLY A 28 -11.21 -4.39 -9.56
C GLY A 28 -11.38 -5.41 -8.43
N HIS A 29 -10.76 -5.20 -7.28
CA HIS A 29 -10.85 -6.06 -6.10
C HIS A 29 -10.63 -5.27 -4.81
N LEU A 30 -10.97 -5.91 -3.68
CA LEU A 30 -10.76 -5.39 -2.33
C LEU A 30 -9.60 -6.11 -1.67
N LEU A 31 -8.90 -5.43 -0.77
CA LEU A 31 -7.89 -6.01 0.10
C LEU A 31 -8.32 -5.86 1.56
N ARG A 32 -7.91 -6.80 2.41
CA ARG A 32 -8.25 -6.82 3.83
C ARG A 32 -7.01 -7.04 4.67
N VAL A 33 -6.94 -6.37 5.81
CA VAL A 33 -5.84 -6.50 6.79
C VAL A 33 -6.41 -6.58 8.20
N GLY A 34 -5.66 -7.18 9.12
CA GLY A 34 -6.07 -7.37 10.51
C GLY A 34 -6.91 -8.63 10.71
N GLY A 35 -7.78 -8.65 11.74
CA GLY A 35 -8.56 -9.83 12.12
C GLY A 35 -7.78 -10.88 12.92
N ASP A 36 -6.49 -10.65 13.18
CA ASP A 36 -5.61 -11.61 13.84
C ASP A 36 -6.01 -11.81 15.31
N ALA A 37 -6.14 -13.07 15.72
CA ALA A 37 -6.52 -13.51 17.06
C ALA A 37 -5.42 -14.39 17.70
N ALA A 38 -4.17 -14.19 17.29
CA ALA A 38 -2.98 -14.86 17.80
C ALA A 38 -1.74 -13.99 17.57
N MET A 39 -0.61 -14.40 18.14
CA MET A 39 0.70 -13.81 17.84
C MET A 39 1.08 -14.01 16.35
N PRO A 40 1.95 -13.15 15.78
CA PRO A 40 2.26 -13.17 14.36
C PRO A 40 2.65 -14.56 13.86
N PHE A 41 1.89 -15.05 12.87
CA PHE A 41 2.07 -16.34 12.20
C PHE A 41 1.85 -17.60 13.05
N LEU A 42 1.42 -17.49 14.31
CA LEU A 42 1.12 -18.64 15.17
C LEU A 42 -0.29 -19.22 14.93
N ARG A 43 -0.52 -19.72 13.72
CA ARG A 43 -1.84 -20.25 13.27
C ARG A 43 -2.34 -21.47 14.08
N PHE A 44 -1.48 -22.10 14.88
CA PHE A 44 -1.86 -23.25 15.71
C PHE A 44 -2.64 -22.86 16.98
N GLU A 45 -2.56 -21.59 17.39
CA GLU A 45 -3.19 -21.07 18.62
C GLU A 45 -4.24 -19.98 18.37
N GLY A 46 -4.43 -19.54 17.11
CA GLY A 46 -5.56 -18.68 16.76
C GLY A 46 -5.68 -18.43 15.25
N VAL A 47 -6.70 -17.66 14.89
CA VAL A 47 -7.03 -17.36 13.49
C VAL A 47 -6.25 -16.13 13.04
N ILE A 48 -5.62 -16.23 11.87
CA ILE A 48 -4.88 -15.15 11.19
C ILE A 48 -5.44 -15.11 9.76
N PRO A 49 -6.57 -14.42 9.54
CA PRO A 49 -7.38 -14.60 8.34
C PRO A 49 -6.74 -14.00 7.10
N HIS A 50 -5.99 -12.90 7.26
CA HIS A 50 -5.38 -12.16 6.15
C HIS A 50 -3.86 -12.25 6.20
N ARG A 51 -3.21 -12.33 5.04
CA ARG A 51 -1.76 -12.23 4.98
C ARG A 51 -1.33 -10.75 5.10
N PRO A 52 -0.10 -10.47 5.56
CA PRO A 52 0.48 -9.15 5.41
C PRO A 52 0.49 -8.70 3.93
N LEU A 53 0.28 -7.40 3.73
CA LEU A 53 0.30 -6.76 2.42
C LEU A 53 1.53 -5.85 2.29
N VAL A 54 2.08 -5.72 1.09
CA VAL A 54 3.20 -4.84 0.77
C VAL A 54 2.75 -3.73 -0.16
N ALA A 55 2.89 -2.49 0.29
CA ALA A 55 2.68 -1.30 -0.53
C ALA A 55 4.02 -0.79 -1.07
N MET A 56 4.05 -0.37 -2.33
CA MET A 56 5.21 0.32 -2.91
C MET A 56 4.94 1.83 -3.00
N GLU A 57 5.96 2.61 -2.66
CA GLU A 57 5.90 4.06 -2.68
C GLU A 57 5.99 4.60 -4.10
N VAL A 58 5.11 5.53 -4.42
CA VAL A 58 5.12 6.36 -5.62
C VAL A 58 5.04 7.81 -5.17
N VAL A 59 5.88 8.67 -5.75
CA VAL A 59 5.97 10.08 -5.37
C VAL A 59 5.65 10.95 -6.57
N ASP A 60 4.98 12.06 -6.34
CA ASP A 60 4.63 13.04 -7.37
C ASP A 60 5.78 14.01 -7.70
N ARG A 61 6.73 14.14 -6.78
CA ARG A 61 7.99 14.86 -6.94
C ARG A 61 9.14 13.94 -6.56
N VAL A 62 10.00 13.63 -7.52
CA VAL A 62 11.15 12.74 -7.32
C VAL A 62 12.24 13.48 -6.53
N PRO A 63 12.60 13.02 -5.31
CA PRO A 63 13.70 13.60 -4.56
C PRO A 63 15.06 13.10 -5.09
N GLU A 64 16.14 13.69 -4.60
CA GLU A 64 17.47 13.15 -4.90
C GLU A 64 17.68 11.82 -4.17
N TRP A 65 17.70 10.73 -4.95
CA TRP A 65 17.91 9.39 -4.43
C TRP A 65 19.33 8.88 -4.67
N PRO A 66 19.82 7.99 -3.79
CA PRO A 66 21.07 7.27 -4.03
C PRO A 66 21.03 6.57 -5.39
N PRO A 67 22.15 6.54 -6.15
CA PRO A 67 22.21 5.91 -7.46
C PRO A 67 21.64 4.48 -7.51
N PRO A 68 21.90 3.58 -6.53
CA PRO A 68 21.35 2.22 -6.58
C PRO A 68 19.83 2.16 -6.64
N LEU A 69 19.15 3.08 -5.95
CA LEU A 69 17.69 3.14 -5.96
C LEU A 69 17.17 3.66 -7.30
N ARG A 70 17.81 4.69 -7.87
CA ARG A 70 17.46 5.21 -9.19
C ARG A 70 17.66 4.17 -10.28
N GLU A 71 18.75 3.42 -10.22
CA GLU A 71 19.04 2.33 -11.16
C GLU A 71 18.01 1.21 -11.07
N ALA A 72 17.59 0.84 -9.85
CA ALA A 72 16.57 -0.18 -9.64
C ALA A 72 15.18 0.27 -10.13
N LEU A 73 14.82 1.55 -9.95
CA LEU A 73 13.52 2.09 -10.35
C LEU A 73 13.44 2.42 -11.84
N GLY A 74 14.56 2.74 -12.50
CA GLY A 74 14.60 3.05 -13.93
C GLY A 74 14.09 4.45 -14.30
N PRO A 75 13.96 4.74 -15.61
CA PRO A 75 13.73 6.10 -16.12
C PRO A 75 12.27 6.60 -16.04
N ASP A 76 11.28 5.72 -15.95
CA ASP A 76 9.86 6.06 -15.99
C ASP A 76 9.29 6.33 -14.59
N LEU A 77 9.50 7.56 -14.08
CA LEU A 77 9.04 7.99 -12.75
C LEU A 77 7.76 8.83 -12.79
N ALA A 78 7.04 8.84 -13.92
CA ALA A 78 5.70 9.44 -13.95
C ALA A 78 4.80 8.66 -12.97
N PRO A 79 4.04 9.31 -12.06
CA PRO A 79 3.34 8.62 -10.98
C PRO A 79 2.40 7.50 -11.44
N SER A 80 1.68 7.69 -12.54
CA SER A 80 0.75 6.69 -13.10
C SER A 80 1.48 5.47 -13.67
N ALA A 81 2.51 5.69 -14.50
CA ALA A 81 3.33 4.63 -15.08
C ALA A 81 4.10 3.84 -14.00
N TRP A 82 4.63 4.55 -13.00
CA TRP A 82 5.32 3.95 -11.87
C TRP A 82 4.38 3.12 -11.00
N ALA A 83 3.20 3.65 -10.65
CA ALA A 83 2.18 2.90 -9.92
C ALA A 83 1.78 1.61 -10.65
N ARG A 84 1.63 1.67 -11.97
CA ARG A 84 1.38 0.51 -12.81
C ARG A 84 2.52 -0.50 -12.74
N ARG A 85 3.76 -0.05 -12.86
CA ARG A 85 4.97 -0.89 -12.78
C ARG A 85 5.10 -1.58 -11.43
N CYS A 86 4.83 -0.87 -10.33
CA CYS A 86 4.81 -1.46 -8.99
C CYS A 86 3.91 -2.68 -8.90
N VAL A 87 2.74 -2.64 -9.52
CA VAL A 87 1.78 -3.74 -9.49
C VAL A 87 2.13 -4.82 -10.51
N GLU A 88 2.36 -4.44 -11.76
CA GLU A 88 2.51 -5.39 -12.88
C GLU A 88 3.87 -6.11 -12.90
N GLU A 89 4.96 -5.43 -12.54
CA GLU A 89 6.31 -6.00 -12.60
C GLU A 89 6.83 -6.44 -11.23
N TRP A 90 6.53 -5.69 -10.17
CA TRP A 90 7.12 -5.91 -8.83
C TRP A 90 6.17 -6.61 -7.85
N GLY A 91 4.90 -6.81 -8.22
CA GLY A 91 3.94 -7.57 -7.41
C GLY A 91 3.50 -6.83 -6.14
N ALA A 92 3.47 -5.50 -6.16
CA ALA A 92 2.91 -4.72 -5.06
C ALA A 92 1.42 -5.03 -4.84
N ASP A 93 1.03 -5.21 -3.59
CA ASP A 93 -0.39 -5.36 -3.23
C ASP A 93 -1.13 -4.01 -3.31
N LEU A 94 -0.42 -2.95 -2.95
CA LEU A 94 -0.94 -1.60 -2.81
C LEU A 94 0.03 -0.58 -3.37
N VAL A 95 -0.49 0.59 -3.74
CA VAL A 95 0.31 1.77 -4.08
C VAL A 95 0.19 2.78 -2.95
N CYS A 96 1.31 3.21 -2.40
CA CYS A 96 1.39 4.31 -1.44
C CYS A 96 1.78 5.58 -2.19
N LEU A 97 0.79 6.40 -2.55
CA LEU A 97 1.04 7.68 -3.21
C LEU A 97 1.41 8.74 -2.17
N ARG A 98 2.67 9.18 -2.18
CA ARG A 98 3.18 10.26 -1.33
C ARG A 98 3.25 11.55 -2.12
N LEU A 99 2.38 12.49 -1.78
CA LEU A 99 2.28 13.81 -2.42
C LEU A 99 3.30 14.78 -1.81
N GLN A 100 4.56 14.64 -2.20
CA GLN A 100 5.66 15.52 -1.78
C GLN A 100 5.56 16.91 -2.40
N SER A 101 4.92 17.05 -3.56
CA SER A 101 4.79 18.34 -4.23
C SER A 101 4.02 19.38 -3.39
N GLY A 102 3.10 18.93 -2.52
CA GLY A 102 2.32 19.82 -1.65
C GLY A 102 3.06 20.35 -0.42
N ASP A 103 4.31 19.96 -0.21
CA ASP A 103 5.15 20.57 0.83
C ASP A 103 5.57 21.99 0.40
N PRO A 104 5.32 23.04 1.22
CA PRO A 104 5.64 24.43 0.89
C PRO A 104 7.12 24.70 0.58
N GLU A 105 8.03 23.90 1.14
CA GLU A 105 9.47 24.04 0.94
C GLU A 105 10.00 23.20 -0.24
N LEU A 106 9.19 22.27 -0.76
CA LEU A 106 9.59 21.41 -1.87
C LEU A 106 8.96 21.85 -3.20
N GLY A 107 7.64 22.00 -3.24
CA GLY A 107 6.90 22.28 -4.47
C GLY A 107 5.78 23.30 -4.31
N ASP A 108 5.20 23.43 -3.11
CA ASP A 108 4.04 24.28 -2.82
C ASP A 108 2.89 24.10 -3.84
N ALA A 109 2.71 22.86 -4.32
CA ALA A 109 1.69 22.54 -5.30
C ALA A 109 0.30 22.78 -4.73
N ALA A 110 -0.59 23.36 -5.54
CA ALA A 110 -1.94 23.63 -5.10
C ALA A 110 -2.70 22.32 -4.84
N PRO A 111 -3.69 22.28 -3.92
CA PRO A 111 -4.44 21.06 -3.63
C PRO A 111 -5.06 20.39 -4.86
N GLY A 112 -5.46 21.17 -5.87
CA GLY A 112 -5.98 20.66 -7.14
C GLY A 112 -4.93 19.92 -7.98
N GLU A 113 -3.68 20.38 -7.96
CA GLU A 113 -2.56 19.74 -8.65
C GLU A 113 -2.19 18.43 -7.95
N CYS A 114 -2.11 18.43 -6.62
CA CYS A 114 -1.88 17.22 -5.83
C CYS A 114 -2.99 16.17 -6.05
N ALA A 115 -4.25 16.60 -6.16
CA ALA A 115 -5.37 15.71 -6.44
C ALA A 115 -5.28 15.09 -7.84
N ALA A 116 -4.87 15.87 -8.85
CA ALA A 116 -4.73 15.40 -10.23
C ALA A 116 -3.72 14.25 -10.36
N THR A 117 -2.65 14.22 -9.56
CA THR A 117 -1.69 13.10 -9.53
C THR A 117 -2.34 11.73 -9.29
N GLY A 118 -3.36 11.67 -8.43
CA GLY A 118 -4.06 10.44 -8.09
C GLY A 118 -5.17 10.05 -9.06
N GLN A 119 -5.56 10.97 -9.95
CA GLN A 119 -6.56 10.74 -10.98
C GLN A 119 -5.81 10.34 -12.24
N GLY A 120 -5.54 9.04 -12.42
CA GLY A 120 -4.94 8.55 -13.66
C GLY A 120 -5.72 9.06 -14.88
N GLU A 121 -5.00 9.42 -15.95
CA GLU A 121 -5.59 9.76 -17.25
C GLU A 121 -6.50 8.64 -17.79
#